data_AF-A0A7C9CV42-F1
#
_entry.id   AF-A0A7C9CV42-F1
#
_cell.length_a   1.000
_cell.length_b   1.000
_cell.length_c   1.000
_cell.angle_alpha   90.00
_cell.angle_beta   90.00
_cell.angle_gamma   90.00
#
_symmetry.space_group_name_H-M   'P 1'
#
loop_
_entity.id
_entity.type
_entity.pdbx_description
1 polymer ?
#
loop_
_entity_poly.entity_id
_entity_poly.type
_entity_poly.pdbx_seq_one_letter_code
_entity_poly.pdbx_strand_id
1 'polypeptide(L)'
;GLVINPVCPLCLGDIESIEHIFKDCQMVHKVWDLAAQHSWLHPTLSPPACPDLLHCLNKIKSSHDSKALQKFSFLLWSIWKSRNAVVFNNEIFNPVACLIRAKKASAEWRIRTCML
;
A
#
# COMPACT_ATOMS: atom_id res chain seq x y z
N GLY A 1 6.46 15.66 -26.73
CA GLY A 1 5.60 15.13 -25.67
C GLY A 1 6.43 14.28 -24.73
N LEU A 2 6.07 14.20 -23.45
CA LEU A 2 6.71 13.26 -22.51
C LEU A 2 6.25 11.84 -22.88
N VAL A 3 7.20 10.96 -23.22
CA VAL A 3 6.92 9.54 -23.43
C VAL A 3 6.78 8.91 -22.05
N ILE A 4 5.55 8.62 -21.63
CA ILE A 4 5.27 7.89 -20.41
C ILE A 4 5.28 6.41 -20.77
N ASN A 5 6.22 5.65 -20.22
CA ASN A 5 6.16 4.20 -20.30
C ASN A 5 4.93 3.73 -19.48
N PRO A 6 3.92 3.10 -20.11
CA PRO A 6 2.71 2.69 -19.40
C PRO A 6 2.96 1.47 -18.52
N VAL A 7 4.12 0.81 -18.60
CA VAL A 7 4.43 -0.38 -17.80
C VAL A 7 4.66 -0.01 -16.34
N CYS A 8 4.12 -0.82 -15.43
CA CYS A 8 4.33 -0.67 -14.00
C CYS A 8 5.84 -0.71 -13.66
N PRO A 9 6.39 0.34 -13.02
CA PRO A 9 7.82 0.44 -12.73
C PRO A 9 8.26 -0.54 -11.62
N LEU A 10 7.32 -1.13 -10.89
CA LEU A 10 7.63 -2.06 -9.80
C LEU A 10 7.85 -3.50 -10.29
N CYS A 11 6.94 -4.00 -11.14
CA CYS A 11 6.97 -5.40 -11.58
C CYS A 11 7.48 -5.58 -13.01
N LEU A 12 7.46 -4.52 -13.83
CA LEU A 12 7.81 -4.52 -15.26
C LEU A 12 7.02 -5.53 -16.11
N GLY A 13 5.89 -6.03 -15.61
CA GLY A 13 5.14 -7.14 -16.21
C GLY A 13 3.75 -6.81 -16.72
N ASP A 14 3.21 -5.62 -16.42
CA ASP A 14 1.84 -5.23 -16.80
C ASP A 14 1.72 -3.71 -16.89
N ILE A 15 0.61 -3.21 -17.44
CA ILE A 15 0.28 -1.78 -17.52
C ILE A 15 -0.03 -1.24 -16.13
N GLU A 16 0.54 -0.08 -15.82
CA GLU A 16 0.26 0.64 -14.60
C GLU A 16 -1.17 1.19 -14.60
N SER A 17 -1.93 0.80 -13.59
CA SER A 17 -3.24 1.35 -13.25
C SER A 17 -3.37 1.46 -11.73
N ILE A 18 -4.39 2.17 -11.23
CA ILE A 18 -4.67 2.27 -9.79
C ILE A 18 -4.85 0.87 -9.17
N GLU A 19 -5.64 0.01 -9.84
CA GLU A 19 -5.84 -1.37 -9.39
C GLU A 19 -4.52 -2.14 -9.42
N HIS A 20 -3.71 -2.01 -10.48
CA HIS A 20 -2.44 -2.70 -10.54
C HIS A 20 -1.49 -2.27 -9.41
N ILE A 21 -1.25 -0.96 -9.21
CA ILE A 21 -0.25 -0.48 -8.24
C ILE A 21 -0.63 -0.70 -6.78
N PHE A 22 -1.92 -0.87 -6.46
CA PHE A 22 -2.36 -1.04 -5.07
C PHE A 22 -2.87 -2.45 -4.78
N LYS A 23 -3.23 -3.20 -5.80
CA LYS A 23 -3.76 -4.55 -5.70
C LYS A 23 -2.95 -5.51 -6.55
N ASP A 24 -3.10 -5.52 -7.88
CA ASP A 24 -2.69 -6.68 -8.71
C ASP A 24 -1.18 -6.85 -8.95
N CYS A 25 -0.37 -5.84 -8.65
CA CYS A 25 1.07 -5.91 -8.83
C CYS A 25 1.70 -6.98 -7.92
N GLN A 26 2.38 -7.97 -8.51
CA GLN A 26 3.06 -9.04 -7.77
C GLN A 26 4.07 -8.54 -6.72
N MET A 27 4.68 -7.36 -6.93
CA MET A 27 5.60 -6.77 -5.95
C MET A 27 4.83 -6.16 -4.77
N VAL A 28 3.64 -5.63 -5.01
CA VAL A 28 2.75 -5.05 -4.01
C VAL A 28 2.02 -6.13 -3.22
N HIS A 29 1.66 -7.26 -3.83
CA HIS A 29 1.17 -8.45 -3.12
C HIS A 29 2.09 -8.82 -1.95
N LYS A 30 3.42 -8.82 -2.17
CA LYS A 30 4.40 -9.11 -1.10
C LYS A 30 4.28 -8.15 0.08
N VAL A 31 3.94 -6.87 -0.15
CA VAL A 31 3.73 -5.88 0.92
C VAL A 31 2.51 -6.23 1.75
N TRP A 32 1.41 -6.60 1.09
CA TRP A 32 0.17 -7.01 1.74
C TRP A 32 0.33 -8.32 2.51
N ASP A 33 1.03 -9.30 1.93
CA ASP A 33 1.35 -10.57 2.59
C ASP A 33 2.18 -10.34 3.86
N LEU A 34 3.21 -9.50 3.79
CA LEU A 34 3.99 -9.12 4.97
C LEU A 34 3.12 -8.41 6.02
N ALA A 35 2.20 -7.55 5.61
CA ALA A 35 1.29 -6.88 6.53
C ALA A 35 0.39 -7.88 7.26
N ALA A 36 -0.09 -8.91 6.57
CA ALA A 36 -0.88 -9.99 7.13
C ALA A 36 -0.04 -10.92 8.05
N GLN A 37 1.11 -11.39 7.57
CA GLN A 37 2.03 -12.27 8.29
C GLN A 37 2.52 -11.66 9.61
N HIS A 38 2.75 -10.34 9.64
CA HIS A 38 3.15 -9.62 10.84
C HIS A 38 1.97 -9.03 11.63
N SER A 39 0.75 -9.53 11.40
CA SER A 39 -0.49 -9.14 12.09
C SER A 39 -0.72 -7.62 12.15
N TRP A 40 -0.23 -6.88 11.13
CA TRP A 40 -0.41 -5.44 11.05
C TRP A 40 -1.84 -5.11 10.61
N LEU A 41 -2.31 -5.80 9.56
CA LEU A 41 -3.66 -5.77 9.04
C LEU A 41 -4.20 -7.19 8.96
N HIS A 42 -5.51 -7.34 9.15
CA HIS A 42 -6.15 -8.64 9.01
C HIS A 42 -6.13 -9.09 7.54
N PRO A 43 -5.85 -10.36 7.21
CA PRO A 43 -5.74 -10.84 5.83
C PRO A 43 -6.98 -10.54 4.96
N THR A 44 -8.18 -10.55 5.57
CA THR A 44 -9.44 -10.27 4.85
C THR A 44 -9.63 -8.81 4.47
N LEU A 45 -8.73 -7.92 4.90
CA LEU A 45 -8.67 -6.49 4.55
C LEU A 45 -7.55 -6.20 3.54
N SER A 46 -6.98 -7.26 2.97
CA SER A 46 -5.98 -7.19 1.90
C SER A 46 -6.68 -7.00 0.55
N PRO A 47 -6.29 -6.03 -0.31
CA PRO A 47 -6.91 -5.84 -1.62
C PRO A 47 -6.92 -7.09 -2.53
N PRO A 48 -5.91 -7.98 -2.53
CA PRO A 48 -5.96 -9.25 -3.24
C PRO A 48 -7.16 -10.15 -2.88
N ALA A 49 -7.75 -9.98 -1.69
CA ALA A 49 -8.94 -10.70 -1.25
C ALA A 49 -10.26 -9.99 -1.59
N CYS A 50 -10.20 -8.86 -2.32
CA CYS A 50 -11.35 -8.05 -2.70
C CYS A 50 -11.49 -7.98 -4.23
N PRO A 51 -12.70 -7.75 -4.77
CA PRO A 51 -12.89 -7.58 -6.21
C PRO A 51 -12.06 -6.43 -6.78
N ASP A 52 -12.05 -5.29 -6.08
CA ASP A 52 -11.32 -4.08 -6.43
C ASP A 52 -10.91 -3.33 -5.15
N LEU A 53 -10.05 -2.32 -5.31
CA LEU A 53 -9.54 -1.50 -4.21
C LEU A 53 -10.67 -0.76 -3.46
N LEU A 54 -11.69 -0.28 -4.17
CA LEU A 54 -12.79 0.49 -3.59
C LEU A 54 -13.67 -0.38 -2.68
N HIS A 55 -13.95 -1.62 -3.10
CA HIS A 55 -14.68 -2.61 -2.33
C HIS A 55 -13.93 -2.93 -1.02
N CYS A 56 -12.61 -3.09 -1.10
CA CYS A 56 -11.76 -3.29 0.08
C CYS A 56 -11.90 -2.11 1.07
N LEU A 57 -11.78 -0.88 0.56
CA LEU A 57 -11.92 0.33 1.36
C LEU A 57 -13.30 0.44 2.01
N ASN A 58 -14.38 0.16 1.26
CA ASN A 58 -15.74 0.20 1.77
C ASN A 58 -15.97 -0.85 2.86
N LYS A 59 -15.46 -2.07 2.67
CA LYS A 59 -15.51 -3.13 3.69
C LYS A 59 -14.84 -2.70 5.00
N ILE A 60 -13.67 -2.07 4.92
CA ILE A 60 -12.97 -1.56 6.11
C ILE A 60 -13.80 -0.44 6.77
N LYS A 61 -14.34 0.50 5.99
CA LYS A 61 -15.20 1.57 6.53
C LYS A 61 -16.42 1.02 7.25
N SER A 62 -17.11 0.03 6.66
CA SER A 62 -18.29 -0.61 7.25
C SER A 62 -17.99 -1.40 8.52
N SER A 63 -16.75 -1.81 8.75
CA SER A 63 -16.34 -2.47 10.00
C SER A 63 -16.27 -1.51 11.20
N HIS A 64 -16.32 -0.19 10.96
CA HIS A 64 -16.08 0.86 11.96
C HIS A 64 -14.73 0.77 12.69
N ASP A 65 -13.79 -0.05 12.21
CA ASP A 65 -12.43 -0.12 12.73
C ASP A 65 -11.58 1.02 12.14
N SER A 66 -11.61 2.17 12.82
CA SER A 66 -10.84 3.35 12.45
C SER A 66 -9.32 3.10 12.44
N LYS A 67 -8.82 2.16 13.26
CA LYS A 67 -7.41 1.78 13.27
C LYS A 67 -7.06 0.99 12.02
N ALA A 68 -7.89 0.04 11.61
CA ALA A 68 -7.71 -0.68 10.35
C ALA A 68 -7.71 0.27 9.15
N LEU A 69 -8.67 1.20 9.09
CA LEU A 69 -8.74 2.22 8.03
C LEU A 69 -7.49 3.09 7.97
N GLN A 70 -6.99 3.51 9.13
CA GLN A 70 -5.77 4.29 9.23
C GLN A 70 -4.55 3.48 8.74
N LYS A 71 -4.37 2.26 9.23
CA LYS A 71 -3.26 1.38 8.83
C LYS A 71 -3.28 1.07 7.34
N PHE A 72 -4.46 0.82 6.77
CA PHE A 72 -4.67 0.59 5.35
C PHE A 72 -4.25 1.83 4.54
N SER A 73 -4.72 3.01 4.94
CA SER A 73 -4.35 4.29 4.31
C SER A 73 -2.84 4.54 4.33
N PHE A 74 -2.16 4.29 5.46
CA PHE A 74 -0.70 4.43 5.54
C PHE A 74 0.04 3.43 4.65
N LEU A 75 -0.50 2.23 4.46
CA LEU A 75 0.12 1.24 3.59
C LEU A 75 -0.01 1.64 2.12
N LEU A 76 -1.20 2.09 1.68
CA LEU A 76 -1.40 2.67 0.34
C LEU A 76 -0.45 3.85 0.10
N TRP A 77 -0.35 4.76 1.06
CA TRP A 77 0.56 5.90 0.96
C TRP A 77 2.03 5.47 0.83
N SER A 78 2.45 4.48 1.61
CA SER A 78 3.82 3.95 1.54
C SER A 78 4.12 3.25 0.21
N ILE A 79 3.15 2.51 -0.34
CA ILE A 79 3.23 1.88 -1.66
C ILE A 79 3.42 2.95 -2.74
N TRP A 80 2.56 3.98 -2.75
CA TRP A 80 2.66 5.09 -3.69
C TRP A 80 4.01 5.81 -3.62
N LYS A 81 4.48 6.13 -2.41
CA LYS A 81 5.80 6.75 -2.22
C LYS A 81 6.94 5.86 -2.68
N SER A 82 6.88 4.56 -2.42
CA SER A 82 7.92 3.62 -2.83
C SER A 82 7.96 3.46 -4.35
N ARG A 83 6.80 3.45 -5.02
CA ARG A 83 6.69 3.53 -6.48
C ARG A 83 7.31 4.82 -7.02
N ASN A 84 7.01 5.96 -6.43
CA ASN A 84 7.58 7.23 -6.87
C ASN A 84 9.10 7.30 -6.66
N ALA A 85 9.62 6.71 -5.60
CA ALA A 85 11.06 6.62 -5.40
C ALA A 85 11.76 5.80 -6.49
N VAL A 86 11.12 4.74 -7.01
CA VAL A 86 11.64 3.98 -8.16
C VAL A 86 11.68 4.86 -9.41
N VAL A 87 10.62 5.62 -9.66
CA VAL A 87 10.49 6.45 -10.88
C VAL A 87 11.40 7.68 -10.85
N PHE A 88 11.50 8.36 -9.71
CA PHE A 88 12.13 9.69 -9.63
C PHE A 88 13.50 9.69 -8.95
N ASN A 89 13.81 8.66 -8.14
CA ASN A 89 15.03 8.60 -7.33
C ASN A 89 15.93 7.40 -7.67
N ASN A 90 15.60 6.62 -8.72
CA ASN A 90 16.29 5.37 -9.06
C ASN A 90 16.39 4.38 -7.88
N GLU A 91 15.43 4.38 -6.95
CA GLU A 91 15.40 3.41 -5.85
C GLU A 91 14.95 2.03 -6.34
N ILE A 92 15.47 0.98 -5.72
CA ILE A 92 14.97 -0.39 -5.90
C ILE A 92 13.81 -0.61 -4.94
N PHE A 93 12.66 -1.06 -5.48
CA PHE A 93 11.50 -1.36 -4.65
C PHE A 93 11.77 -2.53 -3.70
N ASN A 94 11.53 -2.30 -2.41
CA ASN A 94 11.68 -3.30 -1.37
C ASN A 94 10.38 -3.43 -0.54
N PRO A 95 9.67 -4.57 -0.59
CA PRO A 95 8.41 -4.76 0.11
C PRO A 95 8.50 -4.59 1.63
N VAL A 96 9.60 -5.08 2.24
CA VAL A 96 9.84 -4.97 3.69
C VAL A 96 10.05 -3.51 4.08
N ALA A 97 10.87 -2.78 3.34
CA ALA A 97 11.10 -1.35 3.57
C ALA A 97 9.80 -0.55 3.43
N CYS A 98 8.96 -0.89 2.44
CA CYS A 98 7.64 -0.29 2.25
C CYS A 98 6.72 -0.50 3.48
N LEU A 99 6.64 -1.72 4.02
CA LEU A 99 5.86 -2.00 5.23
C LEU A 99 6.42 -1.27 6.47
N ILE A 100 7.74 -1.24 6.64
CA ILE A 100 8.40 -0.53 7.76
C ILE A 100 8.06 0.97 7.70
N ARG A 101 8.14 1.60 6.52
CA ARG A 101 7.78 3.00 6.32
C ARG A 101 6.31 3.27 6.69
N ALA A 102 5.40 2.39 6.31
CA ALA A 102 3.98 2.49 6.67
C ALA A 102 3.77 2.40 8.19
N LYS A 103 4.40 1.42 8.85
CA LYS A 103 4.32 1.23 10.32
C LYS A 103 4.88 2.43 11.07
N LYS A 104 6.02 2.98 10.64
CA LYS A 104 6.62 4.19 11.23
C LYS A 104 5.70 5.39 11.10
N ALA A 105 5.19 5.68 9.90
CA ALA A 105 4.29 6.79 9.67
C ALA A 105 2.98 6.69 10.50
N SER A 106 2.43 5.47 10.62
CA SER A 106 1.25 5.23 11.48
C SER A 106 1.55 5.44 12.96
N ALA A 107 2.72 5.01 13.44
CA ALA A 107 3.13 5.23 14.83
C ALA A 107 3.37 6.71 15.14
N GLU A 108 4.05 7.44 14.26
CA GLU A 108 4.27 8.89 14.36
C GLU A 108 2.94 9.64 14.41
N TRP A 109 1.99 9.28 13.54
CA TRP A 109 0.66 9.88 13.54
C TRP A 109 -0.06 9.66 14.86
N ARG A 110 -0.04 8.43 15.39
CA ARG A 110 -0.67 8.09 16.67
C ARG A 110 -0.10 8.92 17.82
N ILE A 111 1.21 9.12 17.85
CA ILE A 111 1.88 9.95 18.87
C ILE A 111 1.38 11.40 18.77
N ARG A 112 1.35 11.97 17.55
CA ARG A 112 0.87 13.36 17.34
C ARG A 112 -0.58 13.55 17.76
N THR A 113 -1.46 12.59 17.44
CA THR A 113 -2.88 12.67 17.83
C THR A 113 -3.14 12.43 19.31
N CYS A 114 -2.23 11.78 20.05
CA CYS A 114 -2.35 11.64 21.50
C CYS A 114 -1.91 12.89 22.29
N MET A 115 -1.18 13.81 21.65
CA MET A 115 -0.72 15.07 22.25
C MET A 115 -1.65 16.25 22.00
N LEU A 116 -2.76 16.02 21.28
CA LEU A 116 -3.83 16.97 20.99
C LEU A 116 -5.08 16.57 21.76
#